data_AF-A0A5D0RMT6-F1
#
_entry.id   AF-A0A5D0RMT6-F1
#
_cell.length_a   1.000
_cell.length_b   1.000
_cell.length_c   1.000
_cell.angle_alpha   90.00
_cell.angle_beta   90.00
_cell.angle_gamma   90.00
#
_symmetry.space_group_name_H-M   'P 1'
#
loop_
_entity.id
_entity.type
_entity.pdbx_description
1 polymer ?
#
loop_
_entity_poly.entity_id
_entity_poly.type
_entity_poly.pdbx_seq_one_letter_code
_entity_poly.pdbx_strand_id
1 'polypeptide(L)'
;MTFTHRDIDDLRRRSSEQVRQTFVGLALSGLRRPAYSGVFLRRAGTKIPTYICDLILDGHQRNLTIRLKMQPCGVGQENTRHRYMATIQGQRLLSEYGPFDLIEANPKNERARLQGSMNLGAAQLLMTVLPHCNAQCFNPWICVLEPLRSDS
;
A
#
# COMPACT_ATOMS: atom_id res chain seq x y z
N MET A 1 32.96 6.11 -32.14
CA MET A 1 31.54 5.78 -31.88
C MET A 1 30.87 7.03 -31.36
N THR A 2 29.97 7.64 -32.13
CA THR A 2 29.20 8.82 -31.74
C THR A 2 27.86 8.36 -31.17
N PHE A 3 27.66 8.56 -29.87
CA PHE A 3 26.39 8.26 -29.21
C PHE A 3 25.30 9.20 -29.73
N THR A 4 24.14 8.66 -30.07
CA THR A 4 22.99 9.48 -30.47
C THR A 4 22.31 10.08 -29.23
N HIS A 5 21.54 11.15 -29.40
CA HIS A 5 20.77 11.76 -28.32
C HIS A 5 19.85 10.74 -27.61
N ARG A 6 19.32 9.75 -28.35
CA ARG A 6 18.50 8.66 -27.80
C ARG A 6 19.29 7.71 -26.91
N ASP A 7 20.55 7.42 -27.25
CA ASP A 7 21.41 6.55 -26.43
C ASP A 7 21.75 7.20 -25.08
N ILE A 8 21.92 8.53 -25.06
CA ILE A 8 22.18 9.30 -23.84
C ILE A 8 20.93 9.30 -22.94
N ASP A 9 19.75 9.49 -23.51
CA ASP A 9 18.48 9.44 -22.76
C ASP A 9 18.20 8.04 -22.20
N ASP A 10 18.49 6.98 -22.97
CA ASP A 10 18.32 5.60 -22.52
C ASP A 10 19.33 5.21 -21.42
N LEU A 11 20.58 5.64 -21.51
CA LEU A 11 21.57 5.47 -20.44
C LEU A 11 21.16 6.20 -19.16
N ARG A 12 20.63 7.42 -19.29
CA ARG A 12 20.13 8.20 -18.16
C ARG A 12 18.91 7.54 -17.52
N ARG A 13 17.98 7.01 -18.32
CA ARG A 13 16.83 6.24 -17.84
C ARG A 13 17.24 4.99 -17.08
N ARG A 14 18.17 4.20 -17.64
CA ARG A 14 18.69 2.98 -16.99
C ARG A 14 19.40 3.28 -15.67
N SER A 15 20.22 4.33 -15.63
CA SER A 15 20.89 4.77 -14.41
C SER A 15 19.89 5.21 -13.33
N SER A 16 18.91 6.04 -13.70
CA SER A 16 17.83 6.45 -12.78
C SER A 16 17.02 5.26 -12.26
N GLU A 17 16.68 4.31 -13.13
CA GLU A 17 15.95 3.10 -12.76
C GLU A 17 16.76 2.23 -11.79
N GLN A 18 18.06 2.06 -12.03
CA GLN A 18 18.94 1.28 -11.17
C GLN A 18 19.12 1.93 -9.79
N VAL A 19 19.25 3.25 -9.72
CA VAL A 19 19.27 4.01 -8.47
C VAL A 19 17.96 3.84 -7.72
N ARG A 20 16.82 3.96 -8.42
CA ARG A 20 15.48 3.74 -7.85
C ARG A 20 15.31 2.33 -7.29
N GLN A 21 15.72 1.30 -8.02
CA GLN A 21 15.66 -0.09 -7.53
C GLN A 21 16.54 -0.30 -6.29
N THR A 22 17.72 0.32 -6.26
CA THR A 22 18.62 0.28 -5.09
C THR A 22 17.98 0.95 -3.87
N PHE A 23 17.37 2.11 -4.05
CA PHE A 23 16.65 2.80 -2.97
C PHE A 23 15.45 2.01 -2.45
N VAL A 24 14.67 1.40 -3.35
CA VAL A 24 13.56 0.53 -2.97
C VAL A 24 14.09 -0.68 -2.19
N GLY A 25 15.16 -1.33 -2.65
CA GLY A 25 15.81 -2.42 -1.91
C GLY A 25 16.26 -2.00 -0.50
N LEU A 26 16.84 -0.80 -0.35
CA LEU A 26 17.23 -0.25 0.95
C LEU A 26 16.02 0.06 1.84
N ALA A 27 14.94 0.64 1.30
CA ALA A 27 13.71 0.89 2.05
C ALA A 27 13.05 -0.42 2.52
N LEU A 28 13.10 -1.45 1.68
CA LEU A 28 12.56 -2.78 1.97
C LEU A 28 13.46 -3.59 2.91
N SER A 29 14.75 -3.26 3.04
CA SER A 29 15.65 -3.92 4.01
C SER A 29 15.18 -3.79 5.47
N GLY A 30 14.36 -2.78 5.76
CA GLY A 30 13.69 -2.62 7.05
C GLY A 30 12.52 -3.58 7.25
N LEU A 31 11.95 -4.13 6.18
CA LEU A 31 10.86 -5.12 6.25
C LEU A 31 11.40 -6.52 6.52
N ARG A 32 11.83 -6.77 7.76
CA ARG A 32 12.42 -8.05 8.18
C ARG A 32 11.42 -9.16 8.49
N ARG A 33 10.24 -8.81 9.00
CA ARG A 33 9.16 -9.75 9.36
C ARG A 33 8.37 -10.24 8.13
N PRO A 34 7.81 -11.46 8.19
CA PRO A 34 6.95 -11.99 7.13
C PRO A 34 5.63 -11.21 6.98
N ALA A 35 5.17 -10.56 8.05
CA ALA A 35 3.99 -9.73 8.04
C ALA A 35 4.10 -8.60 9.07
N TYR A 36 3.41 -7.50 8.80
CA TYR A 36 3.18 -6.38 9.70
C TYR A 36 1.70 -6.15 9.85
N SER A 37 1.26 -5.77 11.04
CA SER A 37 -0.14 -5.47 11.27
C SER A 37 -0.33 -4.23 12.15
N GLY A 38 -1.47 -3.60 11.96
CA GLY A 38 -1.86 -2.42 12.70
C GLY A 38 -3.36 -2.17 12.56
N VAL A 39 -3.86 -1.22 13.35
CA VAL A 39 -5.28 -0.90 13.39
C VAL A 39 -5.54 0.42 12.67
N PHE A 40 -6.51 0.41 11.77
CA PHE A 40 -7.01 1.62 11.14
C PHE A 40 -7.84 2.44 12.11
N LEU A 41 -7.44 3.70 12.26
CA LEU A 41 -8.18 4.72 12.98
C LEU A 41 -8.83 5.66 11.98
N ARG A 42 -10.13 5.93 12.18
CA ARG A 42 -10.85 6.89 11.35
C ARG A 42 -10.34 8.29 11.65
N ARG A 43 -9.93 9.02 10.61
CA ARG A 43 -9.54 10.43 10.73
C ARG A 43 -10.80 11.30 10.77
N ALA A 44 -10.95 12.09 11.83
CA ALA A 44 -12.02 13.06 11.95
C ALA A 44 -11.85 14.23 10.96
N GLY A 45 -12.95 14.88 10.56
CA GLY A 45 -12.93 16.10 9.75
C GLY A 45 -12.64 15.93 8.26
N THR A 46 -12.55 14.70 7.74
CA THR A 46 -12.32 14.46 6.30
C THR A 46 -13.63 14.31 5.53
N LYS A 47 -13.77 15.02 4.40
CA LYS A 47 -14.95 14.92 3.50
C LYS A 47 -15.20 13.49 3.00
N ILE A 48 -14.13 12.75 2.71
CA ILE A 48 -14.17 11.34 2.33
C ILE A 48 -13.72 10.51 3.54
N PRO A 49 -14.46 9.44 3.92
CA PRO A 49 -14.03 8.57 5.00
C PRO A 49 -12.59 8.09 4.77
N THR A 50 -11.70 8.53 5.65
CA THR A 50 -10.26 8.28 5.57
C THR A 50 -9.82 7.60 6.85
N TYR A 51 -9.08 6.52 6.70
CA TYR A 51 -8.51 5.76 7.80
C TYR A 51 -6.99 5.77 7.71
N ILE A 52 -6.34 5.80 8.86
CA ILE A 52 -4.88 5.82 8.97
C ILE A 52 -4.44 4.69 9.88
N CYS A 53 -3.42 3.95 9.46
CA CYS A 53 -2.77 2.90 10.24
C CYS A 53 -1.26 3.12 10.17
N ASP A 54 -0.59 3.15 11.31
CA ASP A 54 0.86 3.18 11.37
C ASP A 54 1.40 1.77 11.66
N LEU A 55 2.30 1.29 10.82
CA LEU A 55 3.00 0.02 10.97
C LEU A 55 4.43 0.26 11.44
N ILE A 56 4.81 -0.35 12.55
CA ILE A 56 6.16 -0.30 13.08
C ILE A 56 6.98 -1.40 12.41
N LEU A 57 8.02 -1.02 11.67
CA LEU A 57 8.83 -1.97 10.91
C LEU A 57 9.95 -2.59 11.73
N ASP A 58 10.57 -1.79 12.60
CA ASP A 58 11.65 -2.22 13.47
C ASP A 58 11.66 -1.42 14.79
N GLY A 59 12.56 -1.81 15.71
CA GLY A 59 12.76 -1.12 16.98
C GLY A 59 13.46 0.24 16.85
N HIS A 60 13.79 0.71 15.63
CA HIS A 60 14.50 1.96 15.37
C HIS A 60 13.57 3.07 14.87
N GLN A 61 12.31 3.05 15.29
CA GLN A 61 11.28 4.05 14.95
C GLN A 61 10.97 4.18 13.46
N ARG A 62 11.34 3.21 12.62
CA ARG A 62 10.93 3.22 11.21
C ARG A 62 9.47 2.80 11.11
N ASN A 63 8.61 3.72 10.69
CA ASN A 63 7.20 3.45 10.48
C ASN A 63 6.79 3.58 9.00
N LEU A 64 5.76 2.83 8.64
CA LEU A 64 4.96 3.07 7.44
C LEU A 64 3.60 3.56 7.86
N THR A 65 3.18 4.70 7.31
CA THR A 65 1.83 5.21 7.47
C THR A 65 1.00 4.79 6.27
N ILE A 66 -0.03 4.01 6.52
CA ILE A 66 -0.99 3.58 5.51
C ILE A 66 -2.23 4.44 5.62
N ARG A 67 -2.62 5.03 4.50
CA ARG A 67 -3.85 5.79 4.35
C ARG A 67 -4.83 5.02 3.48
N LEU A 68 -6.02 4.77 4.00
CA LEU A 68 -7.11 4.15 3.27
C LEU A 68 -8.23 5.17 3.07
N LYS A 69 -8.66 5.38 1.84
CA LYS A 69 -9.79 6.23 1.48
C LYS A 69 -10.92 5.36 0.93
N MET A 70 -12.12 5.57 1.46
CA MET A 70 -13.34 4.93 0.98
C MET A 70 -14.14 5.94 0.16
N GLN A 71 -14.04 5.86 -1.16
CA GLN A 71 -14.73 6.75 -2.08
C GLN A 71 -16.07 6.14 -2.49
N PRO A 72 -17.16 6.92 -2.56
CA PRO A 72 -18.40 6.44 -3.17
C PRO A 72 -18.17 6.21 -4.67
N CYS A 73 -18.65 5.08 -5.19
CA CYS A 73 -18.69 4.88 -6.64
C CYS A 73 -19.80 5.74 -7.25
N GLY A 74 -19.55 6.30 -8.44
CA GLY A 74 -20.57 7.05 -9.19
C GLY A 74 -21.72 6.15 -9.65
N VAL A 75 -22.87 6.76 -9.90
CA VAL A 75 -24.07 6.08 -10.41
C VAL A 75 -23.73 5.41 -11.75
N GLY A 76 -23.79 4.07 -11.82
CA GLY A 76 -23.52 3.28 -13.03
C GLY A 76 -22.56 2.10 -12.87
N GLN A 77 -21.90 1.92 -11.71
CA GLN A 77 -21.14 0.71 -11.40
C GLN A 77 -21.97 -0.23 -10.53
N GLU A 78 -22.75 -1.10 -11.17
CA GLU A 78 -23.47 -2.17 -10.48
C GLU A 78 -22.47 -3.11 -9.77
N ASN A 79 -22.71 -3.35 -8.47
CA ASN A 79 -22.05 -4.30 -7.56
C ASN A 79 -20.91 -3.83 -6.64
N THR A 80 -20.47 -2.56 -6.66
CA THR A 80 -19.53 -2.06 -5.63
C THR A 80 -19.99 -0.73 -5.05
N ARG A 81 -20.44 -0.74 -3.79
CA ARG A 81 -20.95 0.48 -3.10
C ARG A 81 -19.84 1.51 -2.85
N HIS A 82 -18.60 1.05 -2.72
CA HIS A 82 -17.44 1.89 -2.44
C HIS A 82 -16.19 1.42 -3.18
N ARG A 83 -15.37 2.38 -3.62
CA ARG A 83 -13.99 2.16 -4.07
C ARG A 83 -13.04 2.40 -2.91
N TYR A 84 -12.19 1.43 -2.62
CA TYR A 84 -11.20 1.52 -1.56
C TYR A 84 -9.82 1.77 -2.16
N MET A 85 -9.20 2.90 -1.79
CA MET A 85 -7.88 3.27 -2.27
C MET A 85 -6.91 3.37 -1.11
N ALA A 86 -5.83 2.61 -1.16
CA ALA A 86 -4.75 2.63 -0.18
C ALA A 86 -3.55 3.43 -0.70
N THR A 87 -2.83 4.07 0.21
CA THR A 87 -1.55 4.74 -0.06
C THR A 87 -0.60 4.40 1.07
N ILE A 88 0.63 4.02 0.75
CA ILE A 88 1.68 3.75 1.74
C ILE A 88 2.63 4.95 1.72
N GLN A 89 2.86 5.54 2.89
CA GLN A 89 3.76 6.66 3.10
C GLN A 89 4.79 6.27 4.17
N GLY A 90 5.96 6.90 4.15
CA GLY A 90 7.06 6.57 5.06
C GLY A 90 8.33 6.11 4.32
N GLN A 91 9.36 5.77 5.10
CA GLN A 91 10.66 5.23 4.65
C GLN A 91 11.13 5.59 3.22
N ARG A 92 11.27 6.86 2.82
CA ARG A 92 11.72 7.26 1.44
C ARG A 92 11.21 6.33 0.31
N LEU A 93 10.04 5.70 0.50
CA LEU A 93 9.37 4.95 -0.53
C LEU A 93 9.03 6.03 -1.53
N LEU A 94 9.56 5.91 -2.75
CA LEU A 94 9.52 6.98 -3.73
C LEU A 94 8.12 7.58 -3.77
N SER A 95 8.03 8.91 -3.74
CA SER A 95 6.76 9.63 -3.83
C SER A 95 5.95 9.29 -5.09
N GLU A 96 6.57 8.54 -6.00
CA GLU A 96 6.04 8.01 -7.26
C GLU A 96 5.04 6.85 -7.08
N TYR A 97 5.06 6.13 -5.94
CA TYR A 97 4.09 5.07 -5.71
C TYR A 97 2.75 5.69 -5.28
N GLY A 98 1.91 5.91 -6.30
CA GLY A 98 0.57 6.42 -6.16
C GLY A 98 -0.37 5.50 -5.38
N PRO A 99 -1.63 5.92 -5.20
CA PRO A 99 -2.62 5.07 -4.55
C PRO A 99 -2.90 3.82 -5.39
N PHE A 100 -3.24 2.72 -4.72
CA PHE A 100 -3.63 1.46 -5.33
C PHE A 100 -4.98 1.01 -4.80
N ASP A 101 -5.72 0.27 -5.63
CA ASP A 101 -7.06 -0.17 -5.31
C ASP A 101 -7.04 -1.42 -4.42
N LEU A 102 -7.97 -1.45 -3.47
CA LEU A 102 -8.32 -2.65 -2.72
C LEU A 102 -9.66 -3.18 -3.23
N ILE A 103 -9.70 -4.47 -3.50
CA ILE A 103 -10.86 -5.19 -4.01
C ILE A 103 -11.47 -5.99 -2.86
N GLU A 104 -12.80 -6.04 -2.80
CA GLU A 104 -13.52 -6.92 -1.88
C GLU A 104 -13.32 -8.39 -2.30
N ALA A 105 -12.59 -9.16 -1.49
CA ALA A 105 -12.27 -10.55 -1.78
C ALA A 105 -13.50 -11.48 -1.64
N ASN A 106 -14.53 -11.07 -0.89
CA ASN A 106 -15.79 -11.80 -0.78
C ASN A 106 -16.98 -10.85 -0.58
N PRO A 107 -17.64 -10.42 -1.67
CA PRO A 107 -18.76 -9.46 -1.60
C PRO A 107 -20.07 -10.08 -1.07
N LYS A 108 -20.14 -11.41 -0.88
CA LYS A 108 -21.35 -12.11 -0.40
C LYS A 108 -21.45 -12.21 1.12
N ASN A 109 -20.36 -11.95 1.85
CA ASN A 109 -20.36 -11.92 3.31
C ASN A 109 -20.56 -10.48 3.80
N GLU A 110 -21.34 -10.30 4.87
CA GLU A 110 -21.65 -9.00 5.49
C GLU A 110 -20.41 -8.20 5.97
N ARG A 111 -19.22 -8.81 5.92
CA ARG A 111 -17.95 -8.20 6.32
C ARG A 111 -16.90 -8.47 5.25
N ALA A 112 -16.84 -7.58 4.26
CA ALA A 112 -15.92 -7.71 3.14
C ALA A 112 -14.47 -7.56 3.61
N ARG A 113 -13.68 -8.62 3.43
CA ARG A 113 -12.21 -8.54 3.44
C ARG A 113 -11.77 -7.75 2.22
N LEU A 114 -10.94 -6.73 2.39
CA LEU A 114 -10.33 -6.02 1.27
C LEU A 114 -8.93 -6.55 1.02
N GLN A 115 -8.54 -6.62 -0.24
CA GLN A 115 -7.20 -7.04 -0.63
C GLN A 115 -6.71 -6.23 -1.83
N GLY A 116 -5.44 -5.85 -1.80
CA GLY A 116 -4.78 -5.23 -2.93
C GLY A 116 -3.28 -5.47 -2.85
N SER A 117 -2.61 -5.29 -3.98
CA SER A 117 -1.15 -5.43 -4.03
C SER A 117 -0.51 -4.20 -4.66
N MET A 118 0.69 -3.89 -4.19
CA MET A 118 1.52 -2.82 -4.72
C MET A 118 2.84 -3.43 -5.18
N ASN A 119 3.18 -3.24 -6.45
CA ASN A 119 4.48 -3.63 -6.98
C ASN A 119 5.46 -2.46 -6.83
N LEU A 120 6.53 -2.67 -6.05
CA LEU A 120 7.59 -1.70 -5.86
C LEU A 120 8.76 -1.92 -6.84
N GLY A 121 8.66 -2.87 -7.77
CA GLY A 121 9.72 -3.26 -8.69
C GLY A 121 10.58 -4.38 -8.08
N ALA A 122 11.31 -4.09 -7.01
CA ALA A 122 12.18 -5.07 -6.35
C ALA A 122 11.45 -5.99 -5.36
N ALA A 123 10.23 -5.64 -4.95
CA ALA A 123 9.34 -6.52 -4.18
C ALA A 123 7.89 -6.16 -4.43
N GLN A 124 6.99 -7.09 -4.11
CA GLN A 124 5.57 -6.85 -4.11
C GLN A 124 5.07 -6.83 -2.66
N LEU A 125 4.24 -5.86 -2.32
CA LEU A 125 3.54 -5.80 -1.04
C LEU A 125 2.11 -6.24 -1.25
N LEU A 126 1.67 -7.21 -0.46
CA LEU A 126 0.27 -7.59 -0.34
C LEU A 126 -0.34 -6.91 0.87
N MET A 127 -1.43 -6.18 0.66
CA MET A 127 -2.21 -5.59 1.72
C MET A 127 -3.54 -6.31 1.85
N THR A 128 -3.83 -6.79 3.05
CA THR A 128 -5.13 -7.32 3.44
C THR A 128 -5.73 -6.42 4.51
N VAL A 129 -6.99 -6.02 4.34
CA VAL A 129 -7.76 -5.29 5.36
C VAL A 129 -8.86 -6.21 5.87
N LEU A 130 -8.78 -6.51 7.17
CA LEU A 130 -9.69 -7.41 7.85
C LEU A 130 -10.70 -6.62 8.68
N PRO A 131 -12.00 -6.90 8.55
CA PRO A 131 -12.98 -6.37 9.47
C PRO A 131 -12.79 -7.04 10.84
N HIS A 132 -12.61 -6.25 11.90
CA HIS A 132 -12.60 -6.73 13.27
C HIS A 132 -13.81 -6.19 14.02
N CYS A 133 -14.38 -7.02 14.89
CA CYS A 133 -15.43 -6.60 15.80
C CYS A 133 -14.92 -6.75 17.21
N ASN A 134 -14.89 -5.65 17.95
CA ASN A 134 -14.68 -5.73 19.38
C ASN A 134 -16.01 -5.93 20.12
N ALA A 135 -15.94 -6.25 21.41
CA ALA A 135 -17.10 -6.45 22.27
C ALA A 135 -18.01 -5.21 22.43
N GLN A 136 -17.56 -4.03 21.96
CA GLN A 136 -18.27 -2.75 22.06
C GLN A 136 -19.00 -2.37 20.76
N CYS A 137 -19.13 -3.29 19.79
CA CYS A 137 -19.65 -3.02 18.44
C CYS A 137 -18.86 -1.94 17.67
N PHE A 138 -17.65 -1.60 18.12
CA PHE A 138 -16.73 -0.78 17.36
C PHE A 138 -16.03 -1.70 16.35
N ASN A 139 -16.04 -1.26 15.09
CA ASN A 139 -15.52 -2.04 13.96
C ASN A 139 -14.20 -1.43 13.47
N PRO A 140 -13.08 -1.63 14.18
CA PRO A 140 -11.80 -1.27 13.63
C PRO A 140 -11.47 -2.19 12.46
N TRP A 141 -10.82 -1.64 11.44
CA TRP A 141 -10.22 -2.45 10.40
C TRP A 141 -8.78 -2.76 10.76
N ILE A 142 -8.39 -4.02 10.65
CA ILE A 142 -7.00 -4.43 10.85
C ILE A 142 -6.32 -4.40 9.48
N CYS A 143 -5.22 -3.67 9.39
CA CYS A 143 -4.32 -3.73 8.25
C CYS A 143 -3.32 -4.85 8.49
N VAL A 144 -3.14 -5.71 7.49
CA VAL A 144 -2.05 -6.68 7.41
C VAL A 144 -1.27 -6.40 6.13
N LEU A 145 0.04 -6.22 6.24
CA LEU A 145 0.94 -5.94 5.15
C LEU A 145 2.03 -7.02 5.08
N GLU A 146 2.10 -7.70 3.95
CA GLU A 146 2.99 -8.84 3.72
C GLU A 146 3.93 -8.52 2.55
N PRO A 147 5.25 -8.48 2.75
CA PRO A 147 6.19 -8.46 1.64
C PRO A 147 6.23 -9.84 0.97
N LEU A 148 5.74 -9.92 -0.27
CA LEU A 148 5.93 -11.07 -1.14
C LEU A 148 7.37 -11.04 -1.63
N ARG A 149 8.21 -11.86 -1.03
CA ARG A 149 9.57 -12.11 -1.51
C ARG A 149 9.49 -13.22 -2.55
N SER A 150 10.16 -13.03 -3.68
CA SER A 150 10.45 -14.15 -4.57
C SER A 150 11.33 -15.10 -3.76
N ASP A 151 10.85 -16.32 -3.50
CA ASP A 151 11.70 -17.36 -2.93
C ASP A 151 12.88 -17.57 -3.88
N SER A 152 14.06 -17.14 -3.44
CA SER A 152 15.34 -17.33 -4.13
C SER A 152 15.91 -18.69 -3.80
#